data_AF-A0A4W2GJ93-F1
#
_entry.id   AF-A0A4W2GJ93-F1
#
_cell.length_a   1.000
_cell.length_b   1.000
_cell.length_c   1.000
_cell.angle_alpha   90.00
_cell.angle_beta   90.00
_cell.angle_gamma   90.00
#
_symmetry.space_group_name_H-M   'P 1'
#
loop_
_entity.id
_entity.type
_entity.pdbx_description
1 polymer ?
#
loop_
_entity_poly.entity_id
_entity_poly.type
_entity_poly.pdbx_seq_one_letter_code
_entity_poly.pdbx_strand_id
1 'polypeptide(L)'
;MPEATCGRPVSDEEQSVVYVPGISTEGNIRSRHKMVNPKADVKLKTSRVTTTPVSMEYLKGAGDSVDEQSFCRGEIKSASLKDLCLEDKRRIANLIKELARVSEEKEVTEERLKAEQESFEKKIRQLEEQNELIIKEREDILFESPLF
;
A
#
# COMPACT_ATOMS: atom_id res chain seq x y z
N MET A 1 70.92 -16.06 0.23
CA MET A 1 69.69 -16.87 0.12
C MET A 1 68.75 -16.45 1.25
N PRO A 2 67.82 -15.52 1.03
CA PRO A 2 66.67 -15.34 1.91
C PRO A 2 65.50 -16.22 1.43
N GLU A 3 64.37 -16.16 2.15
CA GLU A 3 63.09 -16.89 1.98
C GLU A 3 62.96 -18.10 2.92
N ALA A 4 61.96 -18.22 3.78
CA ALA A 4 60.62 -17.62 3.79
C ALA A 4 60.14 -17.33 5.23
N THR A 5 59.56 -16.16 5.45
CA THR A 5 58.57 -15.94 6.52
C THR A 5 57.21 -15.82 5.86
N CYS A 6 56.37 -16.84 6.07
CA CYS A 6 54.99 -16.85 5.64
C CYS A 6 54.23 -15.72 6.35
N GLY A 7 53.90 -14.65 5.61
CA GLY A 7 52.97 -13.63 6.06
C GLY A 7 51.58 -14.25 6.18
N ARG A 8 51.01 -14.23 7.39
CA ARG A 8 49.57 -14.44 7.57
C ARG A 8 48.85 -13.25 6.92
N PRO A 9 47.82 -13.44 6.07
CA PRO A 9 46.91 -12.35 5.78
C PRO A 9 46.17 -12.02 7.08
N VAL A 10 46.29 -10.77 7.53
CA VAL A 10 45.41 -10.22 8.56
C VAL A 10 44.03 -10.16 7.93
N SER A 11 43.09 -10.96 8.45
CA SER A 11 41.69 -10.93 8.04
C SER A 11 41.11 -9.58 8.46
N ASP A 12 40.73 -8.75 7.49
CA ASP A 12 40.15 -7.41 7.66
C ASP A 12 38.66 -7.50 8.07
N GLU A 13 38.39 -8.14 9.22
CA GLU A 13 37.03 -8.24 9.77
C GLU A 13 36.76 -7.20 10.88
N GLU A 14 37.56 -6.14 10.94
CA GLU A 14 37.34 -5.01 11.86
C GLU A 14 37.15 -3.70 11.09
N GLN A 15 36.32 -3.73 10.04
CA GLN A 15 35.71 -2.49 9.56
C GLN A 15 34.66 -2.06 10.60
N SER A 16 34.98 -0.98 11.32
CA SER A 16 34.09 -0.24 12.22
C SER A 16 32.67 -0.11 11.64
N VAL A 17 31.75 -0.97 12.07
CA VAL A 17 30.35 -0.89 11.67
C VAL A 17 29.68 0.18 12.55
N VAL A 18 29.63 1.41 12.05
CA VAL A 18 28.80 2.45 12.65
C VAL A 18 27.34 2.03 12.47
N TYR A 19 26.62 1.85 13.58
CA TYR A 19 25.20 1.52 13.55
C TYR A 19 24.41 2.69 12.93
N VAL A 20 23.90 2.47 11.72
CA VAL A 20 22.97 3.39 11.07
C VAL A 20 21.57 2.78 11.16
N PRO A 21 20.59 3.45 11.80
CA PRO A 21 19.22 2.98 11.81
C PRO A 21 18.68 2.80 10.38
N GLY A 22 18.16 1.62 10.06
CA GLY A 22 17.56 1.31 8.75
C GLY A 22 18.37 0.40 7.82
N ILE A 23 19.62 0.05 8.16
CA ILE A 23 20.38 -1.00 7.46
C ILE A 23 20.29 -2.32 8.23
N SER A 24 19.80 -3.37 7.57
CA SER A 24 19.88 -4.74 8.10
C SER A 24 21.19 -5.37 7.65
N THR A 25 21.92 -5.99 8.57
CA THR A 25 23.10 -6.81 8.27
C THR A 25 22.75 -8.16 7.64
N GLU A 26 21.46 -8.48 7.54
CA GLU A 26 20.94 -9.72 6.95
C GLU A 26 20.93 -9.62 5.41
N GLY A 27 21.75 -10.43 4.73
CA GLY A 27 21.81 -10.50 3.29
C GLY A 27 20.48 -10.95 2.65
N ASN A 28 20.06 -10.27 1.58
CA ASN A 28 18.84 -10.58 0.83
C ASN A 28 18.93 -11.92 0.08
N ILE A 29 18.42 -13.00 0.68
CA ILE A 29 18.24 -14.30 0.01
C ILE A 29 16.97 -14.31 -0.84
N ARG A 30 17.00 -13.56 -1.95
CA ARG A 30 15.96 -13.64 -2.98
C ARG A 30 16.06 -14.99 -3.72
N SER A 31 15.25 -15.97 -3.34
CA SER A 31 15.13 -17.22 -4.08
C SER A 31 14.58 -16.95 -5.49
N ARG A 32 15.42 -17.13 -6.51
CA ARG A 32 15.02 -17.04 -7.92
C ARG A 32 14.27 -18.31 -8.30
N HIS A 33 12.97 -18.34 -8.07
CA HIS A 33 12.12 -19.38 -8.64
C HIS A 33 11.97 -19.11 -10.16
N LYS A 34 12.76 -19.78 -10.99
CA LYS A 34 12.58 -19.74 -12.45
C LYS A 34 11.38 -20.59 -12.82
N MET A 35 10.25 -19.95 -13.11
CA MET A 35 9.12 -20.61 -13.76
C MET A 35 9.47 -20.88 -15.23
N VAL A 36 9.64 -22.15 -15.57
CA VAL A 36 9.66 -22.63 -16.96
C VAL A 36 8.20 -22.66 -17.45
N ASN A 37 7.87 -21.79 -18.40
CA ASN A 37 6.59 -21.83 -19.11
C ASN A 37 6.69 -22.80 -20.30
N PRO A 38 5.85 -23.85 -20.39
CA PRO A 38 5.68 -24.58 -21.63
C PRO A 38 4.82 -23.78 -22.60
N LYS A 39 5.33 -23.58 -23.82
CA LYS A 39 4.59 -22.96 -24.94
C LYS A 39 3.45 -23.89 -25.37
N ALA A 40 2.22 -23.40 -25.33
CA ALA A 40 1.09 -23.98 -26.04
C ALA A 40 0.54 -22.94 -27.02
N ASP A 41 0.66 -23.26 -28.30
CA ASP A 41 0.18 -22.49 -29.43
C ASP A 41 -1.36 -22.64 -29.51
N VAL A 42 -2.10 -21.61 -29.07
CA VAL A 42 -3.56 -21.55 -29.28
C VAL A 42 -3.94 -20.15 -29.75
N LYS A 43 -4.07 -20.08 -31.08
CA LYS A 43 -4.98 -19.27 -31.90
C LYS A 43 -5.72 -18.12 -31.19
N LEU A 44 -5.26 -16.91 -31.48
CA LEU A 44 -5.92 -15.63 -31.23
C LEU A 44 -7.39 -15.63 -31.66
N LYS A 45 -8.28 -15.28 -30.74
CA LYS A 45 -9.56 -14.62 -31.04
C LYS A 45 -9.63 -13.32 -30.24
N THR A 46 -9.52 -12.22 -30.96
CA THR A 46 -9.61 -10.85 -30.46
C THR A 46 -11.03 -10.59 -29.95
N SER A 47 -11.17 -10.18 -28.69
CA SER A 47 -12.34 -9.42 -28.24
C SER A 47 -11.85 -8.19 -27.50
N ARG A 48 -12.02 -7.04 -28.15
CA ARG A 48 -11.75 -5.71 -27.63
C ARG A 48 -12.92 -5.33 -26.72
N VAL A 49 -12.68 -5.24 -25.41
CA VAL A 49 -13.64 -4.63 -24.49
C VAL A 49 -12.99 -3.38 -23.90
N THR A 50 -13.49 -2.25 -24.38
CA THR A 50 -13.21 -0.90 -23.92
C THR A 50 -13.69 -0.75 -22.48
N THR A 51 -12.80 -0.39 -21.56
CA THR A 51 -13.15 -0.06 -20.16
C THR A 51 -13.75 1.34 -20.10
N THR A 52 -15.07 1.43 -20.05
CA THR A 52 -15.77 2.64 -19.61
C THR A 52 -15.89 2.58 -18.08
N PRO A 53 -15.52 3.64 -17.33
CA PRO A 53 -15.74 3.65 -15.88
C PRO A 53 -17.23 3.80 -15.58
N VAL A 54 -17.78 2.87 -14.80
CA VAL A 54 -19.15 2.94 -14.30
C VAL A 54 -19.20 4.02 -13.22
N SER A 55 -19.96 5.09 -13.50
CA SER A 55 -20.31 6.12 -12.53
C SER A 55 -21.31 5.53 -11.52
N MET A 56 -20.94 5.50 -10.24
CA MET A 56 -21.84 5.05 -9.17
C MET A 56 -22.77 6.20 -8.77
N GLU A 57 -23.98 6.18 -9.30
CA GLU A 57 -25.04 7.11 -8.94
C GLU A 57 -25.69 6.64 -7.62
N TYR A 58 -25.44 7.38 -6.54
CA TYR A 58 -26.08 7.14 -5.24
C TYR A 58 -27.56 7.55 -5.32
N LEU A 59 -28.46 6.56 -5.37
CA LEU A 59 -29.89 6.83 -5.26
C LEU A 59 -30.24 7.19 -3.81
N LYS A 60 -30.45 8.49 -3.61
CA LYS A 60 -31.12 9.08 -2.46
C LYS A 60 -32.62 8.77 -2.58
N GLY A 61 -33.20 8.09 -1.59
CA GLY A 61 -34.63 7.82 -1.57
C GLY A 61 -35.16 7.72 -0.14
N ALA A 62 -35.65 8.85 0.38
CA ALA A 62 -36.50 8.89 1.56
C ALA A 62 -37.91 8.40 1.18
N GLY A 63 -38.56 7.63 2.06
CA GLY A 63 -39.94 7.21 1.86
C GLY A 63 -40.40 6.15 2.85
N ASP A 64 -40.89 6.62 3.99
CA ASP A 64 -41.78 5.88 4.89
C ASP A 64 -43.07 5.50 4.14
N SER A 65 -43.48 4.23 4.19
CA SER A 65 -44.88 3.85 3.99
C SER A 65 -45.17 2.48 4.59
N VAL A 66 -45.99 2.52 5.64
CA VAL A 66 -46.91 1.47 6.05
C VAL A 66 -47.89 1.24 4.90
N ASP A 67 -47.94 0.04 4.31
CA ASP A 67 -49.17 -0.78 4.32
C ASP A 67 -48.97 -2.16 3.71
N GLU A 68 -49.88 -3.03 4.13
CA GLU A 68 -50.03 -4.44 3.86
C GLU A 68 -50.31 -4.78 2.38
N GLN A 69 -49.95 -6.02 2.00
CA GLN A 69 -50.52 -6.83 0.91
C GLN A 69 -49.95 -6.70 -0.53
N SER A 70 -49.35 -7.80 -1.01
CA SER A 70 -49.56 -8.30 -2.39
C SER A 70 -48.97 -9.72 -2.57
N PHE A 71 -49.82 -10.75 -2.44
CA PHE A 71 -49.55 -12.03 -3.08
C PHE A 71 -49.90 -11.90 -4.58
N CYS A 72 -48.94 -11.51 -5.41
CA CYS A 72 -49.16 -11.49 -6.86
C CYS A 72 -49.20 -12.92 -7.43
N ARG A 73 -50.35 -13.25 -7.98
CA ARG A 73 -50.66 -14.34 -8.88
C ARG A 73 -49.89 -14.14 -10.19
N GLY A 74 -49.12 -15.13 -10.62
CA GLY A 74 -48.69 -15.32 -12.02
C GLY A 74 -47.85 -14.22 -12.70
N GLU A 75 -46.67 -13.90 -12.16
CA GLU A 75 -45.56 -13.27 -12.91
C GLU A 75 -44.26 -13.91 -12.41
N ILE A 76 -43.20 -13.96 -13.23
CA ILE A 76 -41.91 -14.56 -12.86
C ILE A 76 -41.27 -13.68 -11.78
N LYS A 77 -41.64 -13.90 -10.52
CA LYS A 77 -41.09 -13.17 -9.38
C LYS A 77 -39.63 -13.55 -9.25
N SER A 78 -38.74 -12.62 -9.57
CA SER A 78 -37.33 -12.71 -9.22
C SER A 78 -37.21 -12.90 -7.71
N ALA A 79 -36.38 -13.86 -7.28
CA ALA A 79 -36.13 -14.15 -5.88
C ALA A 79 -35.83 -12.84 -5.11
N SER A 80 -36.59 -12.59 -4.05
CA SER A 80 -36.43 -11.42 -3.19
C SER A 80 -35.60 -11.75 -1.96
N LEU A 81 -34.92 -10.75 -1.39
CA LEU A 81 -34.30 -10.83 -0.05
C LEU A 81 -35.29 -11.30 1.04
N LYS A 82 -36.58 -11.05 0.84
CA LYS A 82 -37.64 -11.53 1.74
C LYS A 82 -37.81 -13.05 1.71
N ASP A 83 -37.53 -13.68 0.57
CA ASP A 83 -37.67 -15.12 0.34
C ASP A 83 -36.47 -15.95 0.85
N LEU A 84 -35.43 -15.26 1.32
CA LEU A 84 -34.22 -15.90 1.83
C LEU A 84 -34.48 -16.61 3.16
N CYS A 85 -33.90 -17.81 3.34
CA CYS A 85 -34.10 -18.59 4.54
C CYS A 85 -33.47 -17.92 5.78
N LEU A 86 -33.91 -18.33 6.98
CA LEU A 86 -33.44 -17.74 8.23
C LEU A 86 -31.93 -17.92 8.44
N GLU A 87 -31.37 -19.04 7.98
CA GLU A 87 -29.92 -19.32 8.09
C GLU A 87 -29.11 -18.36 7.23
N ASP A 88 -29.51 -18.16 5.98
CA ASP A 88 -28.81 -17.27 5.06
C ASP A 88 -28.95 -15.81 5.47
N LYS A 89 -30.12 -15.39 5.96
CA LYS A 89 -30.31 -14.06 6.57
C LYS A 89 -29.33 -13.83 7.73
N ARG A 90 -29.16 -14.85 8.59
CA ARG A 90 -28.19 -14.80 9.69
C ARG A 90 -26.76 -14.72 9.18
N ARG A 91 -26.40 -15.52 8.17
CA ARG A 91 -25.07 -15.54 7.55
C ARG A 91 -24.71 -14.17 6.96
N ILE A 92 -25.63 -13.55 6.22
CA ILE A 92 -25.46 -12.21 5.66
C ILE A 92 -25.34 -11.16 6.76
N ALA A 93 -26.19 -11.20 7.77
CA ALA A 93 -26.14 -10.25 8.89
C ALA A 93 -24.79 -10.30 9.62
N ASN A 94 -24.24 -11.51 9.84
CA ASN A 94 -22.93 -11.66 10.43
C ASN A 94 -21.82 -11.14 9.51
N LEU A 95 -21.90 -11.43 8.21
CA LEU A 95 -20.93 -10.89 7.24
C LEU A 95 -20.92 -9.35 7.24
N ILE A 96 -22.10 -8.72 7.23
CA ILE A 96 -22.20 -7.24 7.30
C ILE A 96 -21.55 -6.71 8.58
N LYS A 97 -21.81 -7.35 9.74
CA LYS A 97 -21.18 -6.95 11.01
C LYS A 97 -19.67 -7.05 10.97
N GLU A 98 -19.14 -8.16 10.46
CA GLU A 98 -17.71 -8.37 10.36
C GLU A 98 -17.07 -7.38 9.37
N LEU A 99 -17.72 -7.11 8.23
CA LEU A 99 -17.24 -6.11 7.26
C LEU A 99 -17.20 -4.71 7.88
N ALA A 100 -18.24 -4.32 8.62
CA ALA A 100 -18.27 -3.03 9.31
C ALA A 100 -17.13 -2.93 10.34
N ARG A 101 -16.94 -3.96 11.18
CA ARG A 101 -15.86 -3.99 12.17
C ARG A 101 -14.49 -3.91 11.51
N VAL A 102 -14.22 -4.76 10.51
CA VAL A 102 -12.93 -4.79 9.81
C VAL A 102 -12.66 -3.49 9.07
N SER A 103 -13.69 -2.83 8.52
CA SER A 103 -13.52 -1.53 7.87
C SER A 103 -13.14 -0.42 8.85
N GLU A 104 -13.72 -0.39 10.05
CA GLU A 104 -13.36 0.57 11.09
C GLU A 104 -11.93 0.35 11.59
N GLU A 105 -11.57 -0.91 11.87
CA GLU A 105 -10.19 -1.28 12.24
C GLU A 105 -9.17 -0.82 11.18
N LYS A 106 -9.49 -1.02 9.89
CA LYS A 106 -8.67 -0.56 8.77
C LYS A 106 -8.55 0.95 8.76
N GLU A 107 -9.66 1.69 8.85
CA GLU A 107 -9.67 3.16 8.83
C GLU A 107 -8.80 3.74 9.95
N VAL A 108 -8.89 3.20 11.16
CA VAL A 108 -8.06 3.62 12.30
C VAL A 108 -6.56 3.46 11.99
N THR A 109 -6.17 2.35 11.38
CA THR A 109 -4.75 2.12 11.04
C THR A 109 -4.28 3.00 9.90
N GLU A 110 -5.14 3.25 8.90
CA GLU A 110 -4.84 4.11 7.77
C GLU A 110 -4.68 5.58 8.19
N GLU A 111 -5.54 6.09 9.06
CA GLU A 111 -5.42 7.44 9.60
C GLU A 111 -4.15 7.61 10.45
N ARG A 112 -3.77 6.60 11.24
CA ARG A 112 -2.51 6.61 11.98
C ARG A 112 -1.30 6.68 11.05
N LEU A 113 -1.28 5.85 10.01
CA LEU A 113 -0.19 5.81 9.04
C LEU A 113 -0.09 7.15 8.28
N LYS A 114 -1.22 7.70 7.87
CA LYS A 114 -1.29 9.00 7.19
C LYS A 114 -0.75 10.13 8.07
N ALA A 115 -1.12 10.15 9.35
CA ALA A 115 -0.60 11.14 10.30
C ALA A 115 0.93 11.02 10.48
N GLU A 116 1.45 9.80 10.53
CA GLU A 116 2.89 9.54 10.58
C GLU A 116 3.60 10.02 9.30
N GLN A 117 3.03 9.72 8.13
CA GLN A 117 3.56 10.20 6.85
C GLN A 117 3.58 11.73 6.78
N GLU A 118 2.48 12.40 7.14
CA GLU A 118 2.38 13.86 7.16
C GLU A 118 3.40 14.48 8.12
N SER A 119 3.68 13.83 9.24
CA SER A 119 4.73 14.26 10.18
C SER A 119 6.11 14.19 9.55
N PHE A 120 6.44 13.10 8.85
CA PHE A 120 7.71 12.97 8.15
C PHE A 120 7.85 13.95 7.00
N GLU A 121 6.80 14.17 6.21
CA GLU A 121 6.82 15.17 5.14
C GLU A 121 7.05 16.59 5.68
N LYS A 122 6.40 16.97 6.79
CA LYS A 122 6.67 18.25 7.46
C LYS A 122 8.12 18.35 7.91
N LYS A 123 8.68 17.27 8.48
CA LYS A 123 10.06 17.28 8.95
C LYS A 123 11.06 17.41 7.81
N ILE A 124 10.82 16.74 6.68
CA ILE A 124 11.64 16.86 5.47
C ILE A 124 11.63 18.30 4.98
N ARG A 125 10.46 18.94 4.83
CA ARG A 125 10.37 20.34 4.37
C ARG A 125 11.12 21.30 5.28
N GLN A 126 11.02 21.12 6.60
CA GLN A 126 11.77 21.94 7.56
C GLN A 126 13.28 21.76 7.39
N LEU A 127 13.76 20.53 7.19
CA LEU A 127 15.18 20.27 6.97
C LEU A 127 15.67 20.84 5.64
N GLU A 128 14.86 20.74 4.58
CA GLU A 128 15.16 21.35 3.28
C GLU A 128 15.25 22.87 3.38
N GLU A 129 14.32 23.52 4.07
CA GLU A 129 14.35 24.96 4.32
C GLU A 129 15.59 25.38 5.13
N GLN A 130 15.93 24.63 6.18
CA GLN A 130 17.16 24.90 6.95
C GLN A 130 18.41 24.73 6.09
N ASN A 131 18.48 23.70 5.25
CA ASN A 131 19.62 23.49 4.36
C ASN A 131 19.74 24.63 3.33
N GLU A 132 18.63 25.11 2.78
CA GLU A 132 18.62 26.23 1.85
C GLU A 132 19.16 27.53 2.49
N LEU A 133 18.77 27.81 3.73
CA LEU A 133 19.31 28.94 4.49
C LEU A 133 20.82 28.81 4.70
N ILE A 134 21.29 27.63 5.10
CA ILE A 134 22.73 27.36 5.29
C ILE A 134 23.50 27.55 3.98
N ILE A 135 22.95 27.11 2.85
CA ILE A 135 23.58 27.28 1.53
C ILE A 135 23.70 28.76 1.20
N LYS A 136 22.62 29.53 1.35
CA LYS A 136 22.62 30.98 1.10
C LYS A 136 23.63 31.72 1.97
N GLU A 137 23.66 31.43 3.27
CA GLU A 137 24.65 32.05 4.18
C GLU A 137 26.09 31.71 3.77
N ARG A 138 26.35 30.46 3.34
CA ARG A 138 27.67 30.05 2.84
C ARG A 138 28.04 30.76 1.55
N GLU A 139 27.08 30.92 0.64
CA GLU A 139 27.26 31.68 -0.60
C GLU A 139 27.56 33.14 -0.29
N ASP A 140 26.77 33.78 0.57
CA ASP A 140 26.97 35.17 0.98
C ASP A 140 28.37 35.35 1.57
N ILE A 141 28.82 34.48 2.49
CA ILE A 141 30.19 34.55 3.04
C ILE A 141 31.26 34.38 1.95
N LEU A 142 31.03 33.48 0.99
CA LEU A 142 31.98 33.22 -0.10
C LEU A 142 32.04 34.37 -1.11
N PHE A 143 30.92 35.04 -1.38
CA PHE A 143 30.81 36.13 -2.36
C PHE A 143 31.08 37.52 -1.77
N GLU A 144 30.79 37.73 -0.48
CA GLU A 144 31.08 38.97 0.27
C GLU A 144 32.48 38.98 0.90
N SER A 145 33.26 37.91 0.75
CA SER A 145 34.70 37.95 1.02
C SER A 145 35.41 38.45 -0.24
N PRO A 146 35.71 39.77 -0.41
CA PRO A 146 36.66 40.17 -1.42
C PRO A 146 37.96 39.46 -1.09
N LEU A 147 38.40 38.60 -2.02
CA LEU A 147 39.68 37.93 -2.03
C LEU A 147 40.77 38.88 -1.49
N PHE A 148 41.24 38.62 -0.28
CA PHE A 148 42.62 38.90 0.09
C PHE A 148 43.47 37.69 -0.29
#